data_AF-A0A661JGJ9-F1
#
_entry.id   AF-A0A661JGJ9-F1
#
_cell.length_a   1.000
_cell.length_b   1.000
_cell.length_c   1.000
_cell.angle_alpha   90.00
_cell.angle_beta   90.00
_cell.angle_gamma   90.00
#
_symmetry.space_group_name_H-M   'P 1'
#
loop_
_entity.id
_entity.type
_entity.pdbx_description
1 polymer ?
#
loop_
_entity_poly.entity_id
_entity_poly.type
_entity_poly.pdbx_seq_one_letter_code
_entity_poly.pdbx_strand_id
1 'polypeptide(L)'
;MAKPEIEFCDPEVNFQWRPVEGSVPGIYEKILSRDPETGNYTRLLKFLPGVRTSEVLVHDFWEEVIILKGELVDLGKDETYGEGFYACRPPGMKHGPYFVPRGCITFEIRYYK
;
A
#
# COMPACT_ATOMS: atom_id res chain seq x y z
N MET A 1 -1.01 -19.70 11.61
CA MET A 1 -0.54 -20.34 10.38
C MET A 1 0.08 -19.25 9.57
N ALA A 2 1.36 -19.37 9.22
CA ALA A 2 2.02 -18.37 8.39
C ALA A 2 1.28 -18.15 7.06
N LYS A 3 1.63 -17.08 6.34
CA LYS A 3 1.18 -16.86 4.96
C LYS A 3 1.34 -18.15 4.12
N PRO A 4 0.38 -18.49 3.24
CA PRO A 4 0.43 -19.72 2.46
C PRO A 4 1.62 -19.73 1.48
N GLU A 5 2.06 -20.92 1.10
CA GLU A 5 3.00 -21.12 -0.02
C GLU A 5 2.33 -20.71 -1.33
N ILE A 6 3.01 -19.85 -2.10
CA ILE A 6 2.59 -19.39 -3.43
C ILE A 6 3.83 -19.36 -4.31
N GLU A 7 3.86 -20.18 -5.36
CA GLU A 7 4.90 -20.15 -6.39
C GLU A 7 4.69 -18.95 -7.35
N PHE A 8 5.71 -18.59 -8.13
CA PHE A 8 5.62 -17.53 -9.13
C PHE A 8 4.37 -17.68 -10.02
N CYS A 9 3.52 -16.66 -9.98
CA CYS A 9 2.32 -16.59 -10.78
C CYS A 9 2.09 -15.14 -11.25
N ASP A 10 1.33 -14.97 -12.34
CA ASP A 10 0.97 -13.64 -12.84
C ASP A 10 -0.08 -13.01 -11.92
N PRO A 11 0.23 -11.87 -11.26
CA PRO A 11 -0.69 -11.25 -10.34
C PRO A 11 -1.89 -10.57 -11.01
N GLU A 12 -1.86 -10.34 -12.32
CA GLU A 12 -3.00 -9.85 -13.10
C GLU A 12 -4.02 -10.94 -13.39
N VAL A 13 -3.58 -12.19 -13.48
CA VAL A 13 -4.45 -13.35 -13.73
C VAL A 13 -4.99 -13.94 -12.42
N ASN A 14 -4.15 -14.03 -11.39
CA ASN A 14 -4.45 -14.83 -10.20
C ASN A 14 -5.08 -14.03 -9.04
N PHE A 15 -5.09 -12.70 -9.11
CA PHE A 15 -5.64 -11.84 -8.06
C PHE A 15 -6.53 -10.74 -8.64
N GLN A 16 -7.51 -10.31 -7.86
CA GLN A 16 -8.47 -9.30 -8.26
C GLN A 16 -8.21 -7.98 -7.53
N TRP A 17 -8.25 -6.89 -8.29
CA TRP A 17 -8.32 -5.55 -7.71
C TRP A 17 -9.69 -5.39 -7.03
N ARG A 18 -9.68 -4.98 -5.77
CA ARG A 18 -10.88 -4.59 -5.02
C ARG A 18 -10.69 -3.20 -4.42
N PRO A 19 -11.76 -2.41 -4.23
CA PRO A 19 -11.67 -1.16 -3.48
C PRO A 19 -11.11 -1.41 -2.07
N VAL A 20 -10.28 -0.50 -1.56
CA VAL A 20 -9.87 -0.54 -0.15
C VAL A 20 -11.03 -0.03 0.71
N GLU A 21 -11.57 -0.91 1.56
CA GLU A 21 -12.66 -0.56 2.48
C GLU A 21 -12.25 0.56 3.43
N GLY A 22 -13.16 1.53 3.65
CA GLY A 22 -12.90 2.69 4.52
C GLY A 22 -11.96 3.74 3.92
N SER A 23 -11.48 3.57 2.69
CA SER A 23 -10.62 4.52 1.99
C SER A 23 -11.42 5.49 1.10
N VAL A 24 -10.77 6.55 0.66
CA VAL A 24 -11.33 7.44 -0.38
C VAL A 24 -11.49 6.69 -1.72
N PRO A 25 -12.46 7.08 -2.57
CA PRO A 25 -12.61 6.50 -3.89
C PRO A 25 -11.33 6.58 -4.74
N GLY A 26 -11.09 5.55 -5.56
CA GLY A 26 -9.93 5.50 -6.44
C GLY A 26 -8.70 4.78 -5.86
N ILE A 27 -8.82 4.18 -4.67
CA ILE A 27 -7.79 3.34 -4.07
C ILE A 27 -8.25 1.87 -4.11
N TYR A 28 -7.43 1.02 -4.72
CA TYR A 28 -7.70 -0.40 -4.91
C TYR A 28 -6.53 -1.24 -4.40
N GLU A 29 -6.79 -2.45 -3.96
CA GLU A 29 -5.78 -3.41 -3.54
C GLU A 29 -5.94 -4.77 -4.20
N LYS A 30 -4.82 -5.49 -4.31
CA LYS A 30 -4.74 -6.93 -4.54
C LYS A 30 -4.00 -7.54 -3.36
N ILE A 31 -4.69 -8.33 -2.54
CA ILE A 31 -4.04 -9.09 -1.47
C ILE A 31 -3.35 -10.29 -2.10
N LEU A 32 -2.01 -10.30 -2.08
CA LEU A 32 -1.20 -11.36 -2.68
C LEU A 32 -1.05 -12.54 -1.74
N SER A 33 -0.91 -12.29 -0.44
CA SER A 33 -0.86 -13.33 0.59
C SER A 33 -1.36 -12.77 1.92
N ARG A 34 -1.97 -13.62 2.74
CA ARG A 34 -2.50 -13.26 4.06
C ARG A 34 -2.34 -14.41 5.03
N ASP A 35 -1.85 -14.11 6.22
CA ASP A 35 -1.91 -15.00 7.37
C ASP A 35 -3.30 -14.85 8.03
N PRO A 36 -4.11 -15.92 8.10
CA PRO A 36 -5.46 -15.84 8.64
C PRO A 36 -5.51 -15.68 10.17
N GLU A 37 -4.43 -16.01 10.89
CA GLU A 37 -4.37 -15.90 12.35
C GLU A 37 -3.87 -14.55 12.81
N THR A 38 -2.78 -14.04 12.21
CA THR A 38 -2.21 -12.74 12.61
C THR A 38 -2.80 -11.57 11.83
N GLY A 39 -3.42 -11.83 10.68
CA GLY A 39 -3.86 -10.80 9.75
C GLY A 39 -2.73 -10.16 8.93
N ASN A 40 -1.47 -10.58 9.12
CA ASN A 40 -0.34 -10.09 8.35
C ASN A 40 -0.55 -10.36 6.85
N TYR A 41 -0.25 -9.40 5.98
CA TYR A 41 -0.46 -9.56 4.55
C TYR A 41 0.61 -8.89 3.70
N THR A 42 0.62 -9.28 2.43
CA THR A 42 1.37 -8.62 1.36
C THR A 42 0.36 -8.23 0.28
N ARG A 43 0.47 -7.02 -0.27
CA ARG A 43 -0.45 -6.53 -1.30
C ARG A 43 0.23 -5.71 -2.37
N LEU A 44 -0.45 -5.59 -3.51
CA LEU A 44 -0.31 -4.43 -4.38
C LEU A 44 -1.38 -3.42 -4.01
N LEU A 45 -0.99 -2.15 -3.91
CA LEU A 45 -1.91 -1.04 -3.70
C LEU A 45 -1.86 -0.12 -4.91
N LYS A 46 -3.03 0.26 -5.43
CA LYS A 46 -3.17 1.09 -6.62
C LYS A 46 -3.98 2.33 -6.31
N PHE A 47 -3.41 3.48 -6.64
CA PHE A 47 -4.05 4.79 -6.57
C PHE A 47 -4.32 5.25 -8.00
N LEU A 48 -5.56 5.61 -8.30
CA LEU A 48 -5.90 6.25 -9.57
C LEU A 48 -5.35 7.69 -9.62
N PRO A 49 -5.12 8.24 -10.83
CA PRO A 49 -4.76 9.64 -10.99
C PRO A 49 -5.80 10.57 -10.34
N GLY A 50 -5.32 11.61 -9.66
CA GLY A 50 -6.15 12.61 -8.98
C GLY A 50 -6.58 12.23 -7.57
N VAL A 51 -6.26 11.02 -7.07
CA VAL A 51 -6.59 10.64 -5.69
C VAL A 51 -5.93 11.60 -4.70
N ARG A 52 -6.71 12.03 -3.71
CA ARG A 52 -6.24 12.85 -2.59
C ARG A 52 -6.80 12.30 -1.29
N THR A 53 -5.94 11.99 -0.33
CA THR A 53 -6.36 11.65 1.03
C THR A 53 -6.37 12.91 1.89
N SER A 54 -7.24 12.96 2.91
CA SER A 54 -7.34 14.10 3.84
C SER A 54 -6.63 13.84 5.17
N GLU A 55 -6.61 12.58 5.61
CA GLU A 55 -6.11 12.23 6.93
C GLU A 55 -4.61 11.93 6.93
N VAL A 56 -3.95 12.31 8.03
CA VAL A 56 -2.61 11.81 8.37
C VAL A 56 -2.77 10.35 8.80
N LEU A 57 -2.08 9.46 8.09
CA LEU A 57 -2.12 8.05 8.40
C LEU A 57 -1.21 7.73 9.59
N VAL A 58 -1.72 6.88 10.47
CA VAL A 58 -1.00 6.28 11.59
C VAL A 58 -1.57 4.88 11.81
N HIS A 59 -0.68 3.93 12.03
CA HIS A 59 -1.05 2.52 12.19
C HIS A 59 -0.30 1.91 13.37
N ASP A 60 -0.81 0.79 13.88
CA ASP A 60 -0.25 0.00 14.98
C ASP A 60 0.60 -1.21 14.51
N PHE A 61 0.71 -1.41 13.19
CA PHE A 61 1.56 -2.42 12.57
C PHE A 61 2.79 -1.81 11.87
N TRP A 62 3.74 -2.67 11.50
CA TRP A 62 4.82 -2.32 10.58
C TRP A 62 4.31 -2.33 9.15
N GLU A 63 4.60 -1.26 8.41
CA GLU A 63 4.35 -1.16 6.97
C GLU A 63 5.68 -0.98 6.24
N GLU A 64 6.00 -1.90 5.35
CA GLU A 64 7.12 -1.77 4.42
C GLU A 64 6.56 -1.62 3.01
N VAL A 65 7.02 -0.62 2.28
CA VAL A 65 6.44 -0.25 0.99
C VAL A 65 7.51 0.17 0.01
N ILE A 66 7.38 -0.28 -1.24
CA ILE A 66 8.15 0.22 -2.38
C ILE A 66 7.21 0.66 -3.50
N ILE A 67 7.49 1.80 -4.12
CA ILE A 67 6.73 2.28 -5.27
C ILE A 67 7.21 1.54 -6.52
N LEU A 68 6.31 0.77 -7.13
CA LEU A 68 6.59 0.03 -8.36
C LEU A 68 6.31 0.85 -9.60
N LYS A 69 5.32 1.75 -9.55
CA LYS A 69 4.93 2.59 -10.68
C LYS A 69 4.37 3.94 -10.23
N GLY A 70 4.68 5.00 -10.96
CA GLY A 70 4.13 6.33 -10.74
C GLY A 70 4.71 7.03 -9.50
N GLU A 71 3.91 7.90 -8.87
CA GLU A 71 4.37 8.73 -7.75
C GLU A 71 3.23 9.12 -6.80
N LEU A 72 3.62 9.51 -5.59
CA LEU A 72 2.75 10.14 -4.60
C LEU A 72 3.45 11.34 -3.97
N VAL A 73 2.68 12.40 -3.70
CA VAL A 73 3.13 13.61 -3.02
C VAL A 73 2.66 13.54 -1.57
N ASP A 74 3.59 13.50 -0.63
CA ASP A 74 3.33 13.64 0.80
C ASP A 74 3.09 15.12 1.13
N LEU A 75 1.81 15.48 1.31
CA LEU A 75 1.38 16.85 1.56
C LEU A 75 1.81 17.35 2.95
N GLY A 76 2.03 16.45 3.90
CA GLY A 76 2.49 16.81 5.24
C GLY A 76 3.98 17.16 5.27
N LYS A 77 4.74 16.68 4.28
CA LYS A 77 6.19 16.88 4.17
C LYS A 77 6.61 17.77 2.99
N ASP A 78 5.70 18.03 2.06
CA ASP A 78 5.98 18.68 0.78
C ASP A 78 7.05 17.94 -0.04
N GLU A 79 6.98 16.60 -0.04
CA GLU A 79 7.91 15.72 -0.73
C GLU A 79 7.20 14.85 -1.77
N THR A 80 7.86 14.57 -2.88
CA THR A 80 7.37 13.62 -3.91
C THR A 80 8.21 12.36 -3.87
N TYR A 81 7.55 11.20 -3.79
CA TYR A 81 8.18 9.89 -3.85
C TYR A 81 7.71 9.16 -5.10
N GLY A 82 8.67 8.64 -5.89
CA GLY A 82 8.41 7.98 -7.18
C GLY A 82 8.89 6.53 -7.22
N GLU A 83 8.90 5.93 -8.40
CA GLU A 83 9.35 4.55 -8.65
C GLU A 83 10.71 4.25 -8.00
N GLY A 84 10.81 3.11 -7.33
CA GLY A 84 12.01 2.66 -6.62
C GLY A 84 12.18 3.24 -5.21
N PHE A 85 11.39 4.25 -4.82
CA PHE A 85 11.44 4.76 -3.44
C PHE A 85 10.83 3.72 -2.48
N TYR A 86 11.53 3.50 -1.37
CA TYR A 86 11.16 2.55 -0.33
C TYR A 86 10.96 3.27 1.01
N ALA A 87 10.04 2.78 1.82
CA ALA A 87 9.88 3.19 3.21
C ALA A 87 9.63 1.98 4.13
N CYS A 88 10.21 2.04 5.33
CA CYS A 88 9.88 1.18 6.47
C CYS A 88 9.23 2.06 7.54
N ARG A 89 7.96 1.80 7.84
CA ARG A 89 7.14 2.60 8.74
C ARG A 89 6.79 1.78 9.98
N PRO A 90 7.43 2.03 11.12
CA PRO A 90 7.07 1.37 12.38
C PRO A 90 5.69 1.83 12.89
N PRO A 91 5.09 1.10 13.84
CA PRO A 91 3.90 1.53 14.55
C PRO A 91 4.04 2.97 15.08
N GLY A 92 3.00 3.78 14.88
CA GLY A 92 2.96 5.18 15.30
C GLY A 92 3.61 6.19 14.35
N MET A 93 4.28 5.76 13.28
CA MET A 93 4.88 6.68 12.30
C MET A 93 3.81 7.39 11.46
N LYS A 94 3.72 8.71 11.62
CA LYS A 94 2.84 9.59 10.82
C LYS A 94 3.35 9.75 9.39
N HIS A 95 2.44 9.72 8.42
CA HIS A 95 2.76 9.96 7.01
C HIS A 95 1.53 10.36 6.19
N GLY A 96 1.76 10.95 5.02
CA GLY A 96 0.70 11.62 4.27
C GLY A 96 0.19 12.87 5.00
N PRO A 97 -0.98 13.42 4.61
CA PRO A 97 -1.89 12.93 3.58
C PRO A 97 -1.24 12.94 2.20
N TYR A 98 -1.81 12.20 1.25
CA TYR A 98 -1.23 12.01 -0.07
C TYR A 98 -2.04 12.68 -1.17
N PHE A 99 -1.33 13.21 -2.16
CA PHE A 99 -1.87 13.53 -3.47
C PHE A 99 -1.18 12.69 -4.54
N VAL A 100 -1.95 12.09 -5.44
CA VAL A 100 -1.46 11.18 -6.47
C VAL A 100 -1.79 11.75 -7.86
N PRO A 101 -0.91 12.57 -8.46
CA PRO A 101 -1.26 13.30 -9.69
C PRO A 101 -1.42 12.40 -10.92
N ARG A 102 -0.58 11.37 -11.07
CA ARG A 102 -0.49 10.55 -12.30
C ARG A 102 -0.81 9.07 -12.09
N GLY A 103 -1.31 8.72 -10.90
CA GLY A 103 -1.49 7.34 -10.46
C GLY A 103 -0.24 6.75 -9.83
N CYS A 104 -0.42 5.73 -9.00
CA CYS A 104 0.68 5.06 -8.29
C CYS A 104 0.33 3.58 -8.05
N ILE A 105 1.32 2.70 -8.15
CA ILE A 105 1.23 1.31 -7.69
C ILE A 105 2.38 1.05 -6.72
N THR A 106 2.06 0.51 -5.55
CA THR A 106 3.04 0.08 -4.56
C THR A 106 2.96 -1.42 -4.29
N PHE A 107 4.09 -2.00 -3.89
CA PHE A 107 4.14 -3.28 -3.21
C PHE A 107 4.31 -3.01 -1.72
N GLU A 108 3.43 -3.59 -0.91
CA GLU A 108 3.33 -3.27 0.51
C GLU A 108 3.24 -4.56 1.34
N ILE A 109 3.99 -4.61 2.44
CA ILE A 109 3.96 -5.67 3.44
C ILE A 109 3.48 -5.05 4.75
N ARG A 110 2.48 -5.68 5.37
CA ARG A 110 2.04 -5.35 6.72
C ARG A 110 2.25 -6.52 7.66
N TYR A 111 2.84 -6.24 8.82
CA TYR A 111 3.06 -7.25 9.84
C TYR A 111 3.13 -6.68 11.26
N TYR A 112 2.72 -7.50 12.22
CA TYR A 112 3.00 -7.31 13.64
C TYR A 112 4.25 -8.11 14.05
N LYS A 113 5.03 -7.57 15.00
CA LYS A 113 6.15 -8.28 15.63
C LYS A 113 5.71 -8.90 16.95
#